data_AF-L1P4D3-F1
#
_entry.id   AF-L1P4D3-F1
#
_cell.length_a   1.000
_cell.length_b   1.000
_cell.length_c   1.000
_cell.angle_alpha   90.00
_cell.angle_beta   90.00
_cell.angle_gamma   90.00
#
_symmetry.space_group_name_H-M   'P 1'
#
loop_
_entity.id
_entity.type
_entity.pdbx_description
1 polymer ?
#
loop_
_entity_poly.entity_id
_entity_poly.type
_entity_poly.pdbx_seq_one_letter_code
_entity_poly.pdbx_strand_id
1 'polypeptide(L)'
;MITNKLVPFIATHPGEVIKDEIEARNISQQTFASLLGVEVSYLDELLNAKRNITVDIALLLEKELKIPASFWLNLQSQYNLDSREIEMKYAKTITKQQKQEQLVFEELLIN
;
A
#
# COMPACT_ATOMS: atom_id res chain seq x y z
N MET A 1 -1.96 -9.17 -28.47
CA MET A 1 -0.80 -9.48 -27.61
C MET A 1 -1.33 -9.96 -26.27
N ILE A 2 -0.90 -11.12 -25.79
CA ILE A 2 -1.22 -11.56 -24.42
C ILE A 2 -0.22 -10.83 -23.52
N THR A 3 -0.59 -9.65 -23.02
CA THR A 3 0.26 -8.94 -22.06
C THR A 3 0.25 -9.77 -20.78
N ASN A 4 1.35 -10.48 -20.49
CA ASN A 4 1.56 -11.09 -19.19
C ASN A 4 1.51 -9.96 -18.15
N LYS A 5 0.38 -9.83 -17.45
CA LYS A 5 0.16 -8.72 -16.51
C LYS A 5 1.14 -8.89 -15.35
N LEU A 6 2.14 -8.02 -15.32
CA LEU A 6 3.16 -8.03 -14.27
C LEU A 6 2.52 -7.51 -12.97
N VAL A 7 2.45 -8.38 -11.97
CA VAL A 7 2.04 -8.01 -10.61
C VAL A 7 3.31 -7.62 -9.83
N PRO A 8 3.35 -6.44 -9.20
CA PRO A 8 4.52 -6.02 -8.42
C PRO A 8 4.78 -6.95 -7.24
N PHE A 9 6.02 -6.94 -6.75
CA PHE A 9 6.41 -7.76 -5.60
C PHE A 9 5.95 -7.15 -4.27
N ILE A 10 6.00 -5.82 -4.16
CA ILE A 10 5.53 -5.02 -3.02
C ILE A 10 4.63 -3.89 -3.51
N ALA A 11 3.64 -3.50 -2.70
CA ALA A 11 2.84 -2.31 -2.92
C ALA A 11 3.35 -1.19 -2.01
N THR A 12 3.74 -0.05 -2.59
CA THR A 12 4.27 1.09 -1.82
C THR A 12 3.13 1.98 -1.35
N HIS A 13 2.94 2.08 -0.04
CA HIS A 13 1.90 2.95 0.53
C HIS A 13 2.36 4.42 0.50
N PRO A 14 1.47 5.39 0.21
CA PRO A 14 1.83 6.82 0.29
C PRO A 14 2.43 7.26 1.62
N GLY A 15 2.00 6.64 2.72
CA GLY A 15 2.52 6.88 4.07
C GLY A 15 4.03 6.63 4.21
N GLU A 16 4.60 5.68 3.46
CA GLU A 16 6.04 5.45 3.43
C GLU A 16 6.76 6.61 2.74
N VAL A 17 6.23 7.05 1.59
CA VAL A 17 6.79 8.19 0.84
C VAL A 17 6.72 9.49 1.66
N ILE A 18 5.66 9.68 2.46
CA ILE A 18 5.57 10.82 3.38
C ILE A 18 6.65 10.74 4.46
N LYS A 19 6.97 9.55 5.00
CA LYS A 19 8.06 9.39 5.97
C LYS A 19 9.40 9.81 5.36
N ASP A 20 9.68 9.38 4.15
CA ASP A 20 10.92 9.71 3.45
C ASP A 20 11.02 11.24 3.21
N GLU A 21 9.92 11.88 2.82
CA GLU A 21 9.86 13.33 2.62
C GLU A 21 10.08 14.13 3.90
N ILE A 22 9.46 13.74 5.02
CA ILE A 22 9.66 14.45 6.30
C ILE A 22 11.08 14.25 6.85
N GLU A 23 11.65 13.06 6.66
CA GLU A 23 13.03 12.74 7.06
C GLU A 23 14.02 13.55 6.23
N ALA A 24 13.87 13.57 4.90
CA ALA A 24 14.72 14.35 4.00
C ALA A 24 14.69 15.86 4.31
N ARG A 25 13.56 16.36 4.83
CA ARG A 25 13.37 17.76 5.22
C ARG A 25 13.74 18.05 6.68
N ASN A 26 14.17 17.05 7.44
CA ASN A 26 14.47 17.14 8.87
C ASN A 26 13.30 17.66 9.71
N ILE A 27 12.06 17.27 9.37
CA ILE A 27 10.84 17.64 10.08
C ILE A 27 10.40 16.46 10.94
N SER A 28 10.15 16.70 12.24
CA SER A 28 9.60 15.67 13.12
C SER A 28 8.14 15.34 12.76
N GLN A 29 7.70 14.10 13.00
CA GLN A 29 6.30 13.72 12.80
C GLN A 29 5.33 14.59 13.61
N GLN A 30 5.68 14.98 14.84
CA GLN A 30 4.81 15.84 15.66
C GLN A 30 4.66 17.24 15.03
N THR A 31 5.77 17.81 14.58
CA THR A 31 5.77 19.10 13.88
C THR A 31 4.95 19.01 12.59
N PHE A 32 5.13 17.94 11.82
CA PHE A 32 4.40 17.76 10.57
C PHE A 32 2.89 17.58 10.78
N ALA A 33 2.48 16.81 11.80
CA ALA A 33 1.07 16.70 12.18
C ALA A 33 0.46 18.07 12.52
N SER A 34 1.23 18.90 13.24
CA SER A 34 0.83 20.26 13.59
C SER A 34 0.69 21.16 12.36
N LEU A 35 1.60 21.04 11.38
CA LEU A 35 1.53 21.78 10.11
C LEU A 35 0.31 21.39 9.27
N LEU A 36 -0.03 20.10 9.26
CA LEU A 36 -1.23 19.60 8.58
C LEU A 36 -2.53 19.90 9.34
N GLY A 37 -2.44 20.29 10.62
CA GLY A 37 -3.61 20.51 11.48
C GLY A 37 -4.35 19.23 11.86
N VAL A 38 -3.63 18.11 11.96
CA VAL A 38 -4.18 16.80 12.35
C VAL A 38 -3.55 16.30 13.64
N GLU A 39 -4.24 15.39 14.32
CA GLU A 39 -3.69 14.69 15.48
C GLU A 39 -2.47 13.85 15.09
N VAL A 40 -1.48 13.76 15.99
CA VAL A 40 -0.27 12.95 15.76
C VAL A 40 -0.63 11.48 15.56
N SER A 41 -1.64 10.97 16.26
CA SER A 41 -2.16 9.60 16.09
C SER A 41 -2.77 9.38 14.70
N TYR A 42 -3.47 10.38 14.16
CA TYR A 42 -4.02 10.33 12.81
C TYR A 42 -2.89 10.24 11.78
N LEU A 43 -1.86 11.07 11.93
CA LEU A 43 -0.69 11.02 11.06
C LEU A 43 0.02 9.66 11.18
N ASP A 44 0.25 9.14 12.39
CA ASP A 44 0.89 7.83 12.59
C ASP A 44 0.15 6.69 11.87
N GLU A 45 -1.18 6.67 11.96
CA GLU A 45 -1.98 5.67 11.26
C GLU A 45 -1.85 5.79 9.73
N LEU A 46 -1.78 7.01 9.20
CA LEU A 46 -1.56 7.26 7.78
C LEU A 46 -0.16 6.84 7.33
N LEU A 47 0.86 7.17 8.12
CA LEU A 47 2.26 6.82 7.87
C LEU A 47 2.50 5.29 7.95
N ASN A 48 1.71 4.57 8.74
CA ASN A 48 1.80 3.11 8.90
C ASN A 48 0.79 2.33 8.06
N ALA A 49 0.24 2.93 7.00
CA ALA A 49 -0.71 2.29 6.08
C ALA A 49 -1.99 1.74 6.73
N LYS A 50 -2.35 2.24 7.91
CA LYS A 50 -3.63 1.91 8.58
C LYS A 50 -4.77 2.80 8.08
N ARG A 51 -4.45 3.92 7.43
CA ARG A 51 -5.40 4.82 6.77
C ARG A 51 -4.95 5.17 5.37
N ASN A 52 -5.94 5.30 4.49
CA ASN A 52 -5.76 5.81 3.15
C ASN A 52 -5.67 7.33 3.16
N ILE A 53 -4.93 7.88 2.21
CA ILE A 53 -4.96 9.32 1.90
C ILE A 53 -6.33 9.70 1.33
N THR A 54 -6.98 10.66 1.98
CA THR A 54 -8.19 11.32 1.47
C THR A 54 -7.83 12.55 0.64
N VAL A 55 -8.80 13.08 -0.11
CA VAL A 55 -8.62 14.32 -0.90
C VAL A 55 -8.20 15.49 -0.01
N ASP A 56 -8.84 15.64 1.16
CA ASP A 56 -8.52 16.72 2.10
C ASP A 56 -7.07 16.65 2.58
N ILE A 57 -6.60 15.45 2.94
CA ILE A 57 -5.20 15.25 3.33
C ILE A 57 -4.25 15.49 2.16
N ALA A 58 -4.60 15.04 0.94
CA ALA A 58 -3.77 15.28 -0.23
C ALA A 58 -3.57 16.78 -0.52
N LEU A 59 -4.61 17.60 -0.32
CA LEU A 59 -4.52 19.06 -0.45
C LEU A 59 -3.64 19.69 0.65
N LEU A 60 -3.73 19.20 1.89
CA LEU A 60 -2.85 19.63 2.98
C LEU A 60 -1.39 19.25 2.71
N LEU A 61 -1.14 18.03 2.22
CA LEU A 61 0.20 17.59 1.82
C LEU A 61 0.76 18.43 0.68
N GLU A 62 -0.05 18.81 -0.31
CA GLU A 62 0.37 19.72 -1.37
C GLU A 62 0.79 21.09 -0.83
N LYS A 63 0.00 21.63 0.10
CA LYS A 63 0.30 22.91 0.73
C LYS A 63 1.63 22.86 1.49
N GLU A 64 1.90 21.81 2.25
CA GLU A 64 3.09 21.71 3.12
C GLU A 64 4.34 21.18 2.39
N LEU A 65 4.20 20.18 1.51
CA LEU A 65 5.32 19.53 0.82
C LEU A 65 5.59 20.08 -0.58
N LYS A 66 4.66 20.86 -1.14
CA LYS A 66 4.69 21.38 -2.54
C LYS A 66 4.68 20.28 -3.61
N ILE A 67 4.12 19.13 -3.26
CA ILE A 67 3.92 17.99 -4.17
C ILE A 67 2.42 17.92 -4.49
N PRO A 68 2.01 17.91 -5.78
CA PRO A 68 0.59 18.00 -6.15
C PRO A 68 -0.31 16.98 -5.44
N ALA A 69 -1.52 17.38 -5.04
CA ALA A 69 -2.50 16.48 -4.41
C ALA A 69 -2.81 15.26 -5.28
N SER A 70 -2.83 15.45 -6.60
CA SER A 70 -3.01 14.37 -7.58
C SER A 70 -1.94 13.29 -7.50
N PHE A 71 -0.69 13.65 -7.17
CA PHE A 71 0.38 12.67 -6.97
C PHE A 71 0.04 11.72 -5.81
N TRP A 72 -0.35 12.26 -4.66
CA TRP A 72 -0.69 11.47 -3.47
C TRP A 72 -1.91 10.58 -3.70
N LEU A 73 -2.94 11.10 -4.36
CA LEU A 73 -4.15 10.33 -4.70
C LEU A 73 -3.85 9.22 -5.70
N ASN A 74 -3.02 9.49 -6.71
CA ASN A 74 -2.60 8.49 -7.67
C ASN A 74 -1.77 7.38 -7.00
N LEU A 75 -0.87 7.75 -6.10
CA LEU A 75 -0.07 6.80 -5.34
C LEU A 75 -0.95 5.91 -4.44
N GLN A 76 -1.95 6.48 -3.77
CA GLN A 76 -2.93 5.72 -3.00
C GLN A 76 -3.72 4.75 -3.89
N SER A 77 -4.18 5.23 -5.05
CA SER A 77 -4.92 4.40 -6.01
C SER A 77 -4.05 3.25 -6.51
N GLN A 78 -2.80 3.52 -6.86
CA GLN A 78 -1.86 2.49 -7.33
C GLN A 78 -1.57 1.47 -6.23
N TYR A 79 -1.29 1.92 -5.00
CA TYR A 79 -1.13 1.04 -3.85
C TYR A 79 -2.32 0.11 -3.64
N ASN A 80 -3.55 0.64 -3.73
CA ASN A 80 -4.76 -0.15 -3.56
C ASN A 80 -4.88 -1.24 -4.64
N LEU A 81 -4.56 -0.92 -5.89
CA LEU A 81 -4.57 -1.89 -6.98
C LEU A 81 -3.49 -2.96 -6.76
N ASP A 82 -2.26 -2.54 -6.51
CA ASP A 82 -1.11 -3.43 -6.34
C ASP A 82 -1.32 -4.38 -5.16
N SER A 83 -1.76 -3.87 -4.01
CA SER A 83 -2.04 -4.67 -2.82
C SER A 83 -3.07 -5.77 -3.11
N ARG A 84 -4.14 -5.44 -3.85
CA ARG A 84 -5.15 -6.42 -4.22
C ARG A 84 -4.65 -7.44 -5.23
N GLU A 85 -3.85 -7.03 -6.20
CA GLU A 85 -3.27 -7.95 -7.17
C GLU A 85 -2.29 -8.93 -6.51
N ILE A 86 -1.50 -8.43 -5.57
CA ILE A 86 -0.58 -9.23 -4.75
C ILE A 86 -1.35 -10.23 -3.89
N GLU A 87 -2.38 -9.79 -3.17
CA GLU A 87 -3.26 -10.67 -2.37
C GLU A 87 -3.89 -11.77 -3.24
N MET A 88 -4.44 -11.41 -4.41
CA MET A 88 -5.03 -12.36 -5.34
C MET A 88 -4.02 -13.37 -5.88
N LYS A 89 -2.78 -12.94 -6.16
CA LYS A 89 -1.69 -13.81 -6.63
C LYS A 89 -1.33 -14.84 -5.55
N TYR A 90 -1.20 -14.41 -4.29
CA TYR A 90 -0.91 -15.31 -3.18
C TYR A 90 -2.06 -16.29 -2.92
N ALA A 91 -3.31 -15.81 -2.90
CA ALA A 91 -4.48 -16.68 -2.73
C ALA A 91 -4.56 -17.79 -3.79
N LYS A 92 -4.36 -17.45 -5.07
CA LYS A 92 -4.34 -18.42 -6.18
C LYS A 92 -3.23 -19.46 -6.02
N THR A 93 -2.07 -19.02 -5.55
CA THR A 93 -0.90 -19.90 -5.36
C THR A 93 -1.19 -20.93 -4.26
N ILE A 94 -1.76 -20.48 -3.14
CA ILE A 94 -2.13 -21.34 -2.01
C ILE A 94 -3.19 -22.36 -2.44
N THR A 95 -4.26 -21.94 -3.12
CA THR A 95 -5.32 -22.86 -3.59
C THR A 95 -4.79 -23.91 -4.56
N LYS A 96 -3.87 -23.55 -5.46
CA LYS A 96 -3.25 -24.48 -6.40
C LYS A 96 -2.44 -25.55 -5.65
N GLN A 97 -1.65 -25.14 -4.65
CA GLN A 97 -0.85 -26.04 -3.84
C GLN A 97 -1.72 -27.02 -3.05
N GLN A 98 -2.78 -26.53 -2.39
CA GLN A 98 -3.72 -27.37 -1.64
C GLN A 98 -4.40 -28.42 -2.52
N LYS A 99 -4.81 -28.03 -3.73
CA LYS A 99 -5.43 -28.96 -4.69
C LYS A 99 -4.45 -30.03 -5.16
N GLN A 100 -3.18 -29.66 -5.35
CA GLN A 100 -2.13 -30.61 -5.74
C GLN A 100 -1.80 -31.59 -4.61
N GLU A 101 -1.72 -31.11 -3.36
CA GLU A 101 -1.53 -31.96 -2.18
C GLU A 101 -2.71 -32.92 -1.95
N GLN A 102 -3.95 -32.44 -2.15
CA GLN A 102 -5.14 -33.29 -2.06
C GLN A 102 -5.14 -34.38 -3.15
N LEU A 103 -4.80 -34.05 -4.40
CA LEU A 103 -4.69 -35.03 -5.48
C LEU A 103 -3.65 -36.11 -5.18
N VAL A 104 -2.46 -35.71 -4.70
CA VAL A 104 -1.41 -36.67 -4.31
C VAL A 104 -1.88 -37.57 -3.17
N PHE A 105 -2.60 -37.03 -2.18
CA PHE A 105 -3.14 -37.81 -1.07
C PHE A 105 -4.23 -38.80 -1.54
N GLU A 106 -5.14 -38.38 -2.42
CA GLU A 106 -6.17 -39.25 -3.01
C GLU A 106 -5.54 -40.37 -3.84
N GLU A 107 -4.52 -40.08 -4.65
CA GLU A 107 -3.76 -41.09 -5.41
C GLU A 107 -3.06 -42.11 -4.50
N LEU A 108 -2.61 -41.68 -3.31
CA LEU A 108 -1.93 -42.54 -2.34
C LEU A 108 -2.90 -43.43 -1.53
N LEU A 109 -4.17 -43.06 -1.44
CA LEU A 109 -5.23 -43.85 -0.79
C LEU A 109 -5.84 -44.92 -1.72
N ILE A 110 -5.63 -44.80 -3.04
CA ILE A 110 -6.20 -45.70 -4.05
C ILE A 110 -5.24 -46.87 -4.38
N ASN A 111 -3.97 -46.81 -3.95
CA ASN A 111 -2.95 -47.87 -4.08
C ASN A 111 -2.75 -48.63 -2.76
#